data_AF-A0A958LXW5-F1
#
_entry.id   AF-A0A958LXW5-F1
#
_cell.length_a   1.000
_cell.length_b   1.000
_cell.length_c   1.000
_cell.angle_alpha   90.00
_cell.angle_beta   90.00
_cell.angle_gamma   90.00
#
_symmetry.space_group_name_H-M   'P 1'
#
loop_
_entity.id
_entity.type
_entity.pdbx_description
1 polymer ?
#
loop_
_entity_poly.entity_id
_entity_poly.type
_entity_poly.pdbx_seq_one_letter_code
_entity_poly.pdbx_strand_id
1 'polypeptide(L)'
;MKKKKLFRYWYLINYSGNFGFGIQEHIDLGIKYDPFTGIFGMDFYVVLKRPGSRVGLRRRCKTSIGYKHKISKDDAMEWFKRKYDGAIYN
;
A
#
# COMPACT_ATOMS: atom_id res chain seq x y z
N MET A 1 -8.29 10.60 -22.69
CA MET A 1 -8.25 11.62 -21.61
C MET A 1 -8.84 11.11 -20.27
N LYS A 2 -8.57 9.84 -19.86
CA LYS A 2 -9.11 9.24 -18.61
C LYS A 2 -8.02 8.73 -17.63
N LYS A 3 -6.74 9.01 -17.88
CA LYS A 3 -5.62 8.52 -17.05
C LYS A 3 -5.36 9.35 -15.77
N LYS A 4 -6.09 10.45 -15.55
CA LYS A 4 -5.81 11.41 -14.46
C LYS A 4 -6.64 11.21 -13.18
N LYS A 5 -7.65 10.33 -13.16
CA LYS A 5 -8.57 10.22 -12.01
C LYS A 5 -8.13 9.18 -10.96
N LEU A 6 -7.38 8.15 -11.37
CA LEU A 6 -6.94 7.07 -10.46
C LEU A 6 -5.74 7.43 -9.57
N PHE A 7 -5.07 8.57 -9.79
CA PHE A 7 -3.81 8.92 -9.13
C PHE A 7 -3.93 10.19 -8.27
N ARG A 8 -5.04 10.34 -7.53
CA ARG A 8 -5.24 11.48 -6.59
C ARG A 8 -5.06 11.12 -5.11
N TYR A 9 -4.77 9.86 -4.79
CA TYR A 9 -4.55 9.40 -3.42
C TYR A 9 -3.17 8.79 -3.27
N TRP A 10 -2.17 9.65 -3.26
CA TRP A 10 -0.82 9.23 -2.93
C TRP A 10 -0.21 10.20 -1.92
N TYR A 11 -0.84 10.23 -0.74
CA TYR A 11 -0.46 11.15 0.33
C TYR A 11 -0.06 10.45 1.63
N LEU A 12 0.03 9.12 1.68
CA LEU A 12 0.16 8.41 2.95
C LEU A 12 1.19 7.28 2.87
N ILE A 13 2.47 7.59 2.68
CA ILE A 13 3.54 6.67 3.08
C ILE A 13 3.95 7.06 4.51
N ASN A 14 3.60 6.20 5.46
CA ASN A 14 3.96 6.37 6.85
C ASN A 14 5.46 6.12 7.07
N TYR A 15 6.01 6.67 8.15
CA TYR A 15 7.44 6.54 8.52
C TYR A 15 7.94 5.08 8.56
N SER A 16 7.04 4.13 8.81
CA SER A 16 7.33 2.69 8.86
C SER A 16 7.36 2.01 7.47
N GLY A 17 7.29 2.77 6.37
CA GLY A 17 7.31 2.25 5.00
C GLY A 17 5.99 1.61 4.53
N ASN A 18 4.92 1.75 5.29
CA ASN A 18 3.58 1.28 4.90
C ASN A 18 2.85 2.40 4.17
N PHE A 19 1.96 2.05 3.25
CA PHE A 19 1.21 3.05 2.51
C PHE A 19 -0.24 2.64 2.26
N GLY A 20 -1.10 3.63 2.03
CA GLY A 20 -2.48 3.40 1.67
C GLY A 20 -2.93 4.25 0.49
N PHE A 21 -3.94 3.77 -0.22
CA PHE A 21 -4.60 4.47 -1.31
C PHE A 21 -6.08 4.09 -1.35
N GLY A 22 -6.93 5.04 -1.70
CA GLY A 22 -8.36 4.83 -1.84
C GLY A 22 -8.78 4.80 -3.30
N ILE A 23 -9.78 3.98 -3.62
CA ILE A 23 -10.53 4.05 -4.87
C ILE A 23 -11.93 4.57 -4.56
N GLN A 24 -12.42 5.46 -5.42
CA GLN A 24 -13.74 6.07 -5.22
C GLN A 24 -14.88 5.15 -5.65
N GLU A 25 -14.63 4.27 -6.63
CA GLU A 25 -15.62 3.40 -7.22
C GLU A 25 -15.01 2.01 -7.43
N HIS A 26 -15.61 0.96 -6.88
CA HIS A 26 -15.13 -0.42 -7.06
C HIS A 26 -15.28 -0.95 -8.49
N ILE A 27 -16.09 -0.29 -9.33
CA ILE A 27 -16.21 -0.63 -10.75
C ILE A 27 -14.89 -0.41 -11.52
N ASP A 28 -14.04 0.51 -11.03
CA ASP A 28 -12.69 0.73 -11.60
C ASP A 28 -11.78 -0.50 -11.41
N LEU A 29 -12.13 -1.43 -10.52
CA LEU A 29 -11.43 -2.71 -10.34
C LEU A 29 -11.86 -3.80 -11.35
N GLY A 30 -12.81 -3.50 -12.25
CA GLY A 30 -13.31 -4.45 -13.25
C GLY A 30 -14.41 -5.38 -12.73
N ILE A 31 -14.98 -5.11 -11.56
CA ILE A 31 -16.17 -5.80 -11.05
C ILE A 31 -17.38 -5.34 -11.85
N LYS A 32 -18.22 -6.28 -12.30
CA LYS A 32 -19.46 -5.95 -13.01
C LYS A 32 -20.40 -5.17 -12.10
N TYR A 33 -21.02 -4.14 -12.67
CA TYR A 33 -22.03 -3.36 -11.97
C TYR A 33 -23.28 -4.22 -11.71
N ASP A 34 -23.73 -4.24 -10.45
CA ASP A 34 -25.01 -4.79 -10.04
C ASP A 34 -25.87 -3.67 -9.40
N PRO A 35 -27.03 -3.32 -9.99
CA PRO A 35 -27.91 -2.26 -9.50
C PRO A 35 -28.41 -2.45 -8.07
N PHE A 36 -28.46 -3.68 -7.56
CA PHE A 36 -28.94 -3.96 -6.20
C PHE A 36 -27.91 -3.60 -5.13
N THR A 37 -26.62 -3.70 -5.44
CA THR A 37 -25.53 -3.40 -4.51
C THR A 37 -25.18 -1.91 -4.52
N GLY A 38 -25.15 -1.25 -5.68
CA GLY A 38 -24.79 0.18 -5.80
C GLY A 38 -23.28 0.41 -6.02
N ILE A 39 -22.81 1.66 -5.96
CA ILE A 39 -21.40 2.05 -6.17
C ILE A 39 -20.76 2.42 -4.83
N PHE A 40 -19.65 1.76 -4.51
CA PHE A 40 -18.92 1.98 -3.26
C PHE A 40 -17.44 2.25 -3.54
N GLY A 41 -16.87 3.17 -2.77
CA GLY A 41 -15.42 3.36 -2.66
C GLY A 41 -14.81 2.44 -1.60
N MET A 42 -13.50 2.20 -1.70
CA MET A 42 -12.75 1.38 -0.76
C MET A 42 -11.38 1.98 -0.50
N ASP A 43 -10.91 1.86 0.74
CA ASP A 43 -9.56 2.22 1.14
C ASP A 43 -8.69 0.98 1.26
N PHE A 44 -7.53 0.99 0.61
CA PHE A 44 -6.52 -0.06 0.71
C PHE A 44 -5.38 0.41 1.60
N TYR A 45 -4.98 -0.44 2.54
CA TYR A 45 -3.78 -0.24 3.35
C TYR A 45 -2.79 -1.39 3.13
N VAL A 46 -1.61 -1.05 2.63
CA VAL A 46 -0.55 -1.99 2.25
C VAL A 46 0.58 -1.94 3.27
N VAL A 47 0.90 -3.10 3.84
CA VAL A 47 1.98 -3.26 4.81
C VAL A 47 3.18 -3.92 4.13
N LEU A 48 4.29 -3.20 4.04
CA LEU A 48 5.54 -3.74 3.51
C LEU A 48 6.35 -4.39 4.63
N LYS A 49 6.92 -5.58 4.37
CA LYS A 49 7.80 -6.29 5.30
C LYS A 49 8.93 -6.98 4.55
N ARG A 50 10.11 -7.00 5.16
CA ARG A 50 11.24 -7.83 4.71
C ARG A 50 11.09 -9.26 5.24
N PRO A 51 11.59 -10.28 4.53
CA PRO A 51 11.61 -11.66 5.03
C PRO A 51 12.36 -11.74 6.37
N GLY A 52 11.72 -12.31 7.40
CA GLY A 52 12.30 -12.38 8.76
C GLY A 52 11.55 -11.58 9.81
N SER A 53 10.53 -10.78 9.43
CA SER A 53 9.71 -10.01 10.37
C SER A 53 8.97 -10.85 11.43
N ARG A 54 8.87 -12.17 11.25
CA ARG A 54 8.22 -13.10 12.19
C ARG A 54 8.87 -13.08 13.58
N VAL A 55 10.15 -12.74 13.71
CA VAL A 55 10.85 -12.71 15.00
C VAL A 55 10.21 -11.77 16.02
N GLY A 56 9.57 -10.68 15.55
CA GLY A 56 8.81 -9.74 16.37
C GLY A 56 7.35 -10.12 16.62
N LEU A 57 6.87 -11.21 16.01
CA LEU A 57 5.46 -11.65 16.10
C LEU A 57 5.30 -13.03 16.76
N ARG A 58 6.34 -13.88 16.74
CA ARG A 58 6.29 -15.24 17.29
C ARG A 58 6.04 -15.24 18.80
N ARG A 59 5.33 -16.27 19.29
CA ARG A 59 5.03 -16.47 20.72
C ARG A 59 6.29 -16.84 21.54
N ARG A 60 7.04 -17.83 21.07
CA ARG A 60 8.28 -18.30 21.73
C ARG A 60 9.49 -17.54 21.19
N CYS A 61 10.40 -17.13 22.09
CA CYS A 61 11.64 -16.41 21.76
C CYS A 61 11.40 -15.10 20.96
N LYS A 62 10.34 -14.35 21.27
CA LYS A 62 10.07 -13.06 20.62
C LYS A 62 11.27 -12.12 20.83
N THR A 63 11.72 -11.48 19.76
CA THR A 63 12.80 -10.48 19.81
C THR A 63 12.47 -9.28 18.93
N SER A 64 13.11 -8.14 19.18
CA SER A 64 12.92 -6.94 18.39
C SER A 64 13.50 -7.11 16.98
N ILE A 65 12.88 -6.42 16.01
CA ILE A 65 13.41 -6.36 14.65
C ILE A 65 14.52 -5.30 14.64
N GLY A 66 15.72 -5.70 14.19
CA GLY A 66 16.87 -4.80 14.09
C GLY A 66 16.60 -3.60 13.18
N TYR A 67 17.19 -2.45 13.52
CA TYR A 67 16.92 -1.18 12.83
C TYR A 67 17.15 -1.26 11.32
N LYS A 68 18.30 -1.83 10.88
CA LYS A 68 18.64 -2.03 9.47
C LYS A 68 17.66 -2.93 8.70
N HIS A 69 16.87 -3.73 9.41
CA HIS A 69 15.87 -4.63 8.81
C HIS A 69 14.49 -3.97 8.68
N LYS A 70 14.25 -2.87 9.39
CA LYS A 70 13.02 -2.11 9.22
C LYS A 70 13.03 -1.41 7.87
N ILE A 71 11.84 -1.18 7.31
CA ILE A 71 11.65 -0.48 6.05
C ILE A 71 11.46 1.00 6.37
N SER A 72 12.23 1.85 5.68
CA SER A 72 12.08 3.30 5.75
C SER A 72 11.03 3.78 4.75
N LYS A 73 10.62 5.05 4.86
CA LYS A 73 9.76 5.70 3.86
C LYS A 73 10.42 5.68 2.47
N ASP A 74 11.72 5.93 2.41
CA ASP A 74 12.48 6.02 1.15
C ASP A 74 12.60 4.65 0.48
N ASP A 75 12.89 3.61 1.26
CA ASP A 75 12.92 2.22 0.78
C ASP A 75 11.58 1.81 0.16
N ALA A 76 10.46 2.21 0.78
CA ALA A 76 9.12 1.92 0.29
C ALA A 76 8.84 2.65 -1.04
N MET A 77 9.26 3.91 -1.17
CA MET A 77 9.14 4.68 -2.41
C MET A 77 9.95 4.07 -3.55
N GLU A 78 11.20 3.68 -3.27
CA GLU A 78 12.07 3.05 -4.27
C GLU A 78 11.52 1.68 -4.70
N TRP A 79 11.07 0.85 -3.75
CA TRP A 79 10.46 -0.43 -4.05
C TRP A 79 9.23 -0.29 -4.95
N PHE A 80 8.38 0.70 -4.69
CA PHE A 80 7.17 0.93 -5.48
C PHE A 80 7.49 1.38 -6.90
N LYS A 81 8.42 2.33 -7.06
CA LYS A 81 8.93 2.78 -8.37
C LYS A 81 9.46 1.60 -9.17
N ARG A 82 10.30 0.75 -8.57
CA ARG A 82 10.93 -0.37 -9.27
C ARG A 82 9.98 -1.50 -9.63
N LYS A 83 8.98 -1.79 -8.78
CA LYS A 83 8.10 -2.96 -8.96
C LYS A 83 6.91 -2.68 -9.88
N TYR A 84 6.38 -1.46 -9.84
CA TYR A 84 5.14 -1.11 -10.54
C TYR A 84 5.30 0.08 -11.49
N ASP A 85 6.53 0.51 -11.78
CA ASP A 85 6.83 1.73 -12.54
C ASP A 85 6.03 2.94 -12.03
N GLY A 86 5.81 2.95 -10.71
CA GLY A 86 4.90 3.88 -10.06
C GLY A 86 5.42 5.31 -10.13
N ALA A 87 4.63 6.21 -10.72
CA ALA A 87 4.98 7.62 -10.76
C ALA A 87 4.76 8.27 -9.38
N ILE A 88 5.81 8.93 -8.89
CA ILE A 88 5.87 9.62 -7.60
C ILE A 88 5.92 11.16 -7.84
N TYR A 89 4.76 11.81 -8.00
CA TYR A 89 4.40 13.25 -7.83
C TYR A 89 4.36 13.83 -6.36
N ASN A 90 5.29 14.71 -6.03
CA ASN A 90 5.28 15.44 -4.75
C ASN A 90 4.04 16.35 -4.59
#